data_AF-A0A918LJF1-F1
#
_entry.id   AF-A0A918LJF1-F1
#
_cell.length_a   1.000
_cell.length_b   1.000
_cell.length_c   1.000
_cell.angle_alpha   90.00
_cell.angle_beta   90.00
_cell.angle_gamma   90.00
#
_symmetry.space_group_name_H-M   'P 1'
#
loop_
_entity.id
_entity.type
_entity.pdbx_description
1 polymer ?
#
loop_
_entity_poly.entity_id
_entity_poly.type
_entity_poly.pdbx_seq_one_letter_code
_entity_poly.pdbx_strand_id
1 'polypeptide(L)'
;MRRSMRRAALTAVVIGAAAVTVPQAQAADLPTLTVETTQVAFGLKRPTAIAAPDDGSGRLFITEKAGIVRVYHPQTGLAAEPLIDITAHVSVSGNERGLLGIAPSPDYATDQTLYLAYTRASDNAVTLARHADGALTELLSQDHATYANHNGGQLAFDGDGLLYWGIGDGGDAGDPFDAGQRLDTLLGKILRLDVSCPLYCVPADNPFVGVAGARPEIWAYGLRNPWRFSFDPADDSLWIADVGQGTLEEVDHLRADQAGANLGWSCREGTEVFDASRCRAGESYVDPVFTYRTSVEGCAVIGGVVYRGSRFADIADGVYLASDYCTNPAFAIRANPDGTHTHARIGELPIQPTSFGTDADGEIYLVNDLPGQLHKVSFRSTATQPSCAVDYRLVTQWGTGFHAEVTVTNTGAEPVPAWSLAWSFGDGQRVTQVWNATVRQEGAAVTAGNADWNAAIAPGASVQFGFLGSRTGANSPPAAFSLNGGACR
;
A
#
# COMPACT_ATOMS: atom_id res chain seq x y z
N MET A 1 -11.90 54.04 3.70
CA MET A 1 -13.26 53.75 4.24
C MET A 1 -13.23 52.38 4.92
N ARG A 2 -13.28 52.33 6.25
CA ARG A 2 -13.33 51.08 7.03
C ARG A 2 -14.78 50.61 7.08
N ARG A 3 -15.09 49.42 6.55
CA ARG A 3 -16.40 48.75 6.73
C ARG A 3 -16.32 47.80 7.93
N SER A 4 -17.04 48.11 9.00
CA SER A 4 -17.24 47.21 10.14
C SER A 4 -18.27 46.14 9.78
N MET A 5 -17.91 44.86 9.83
CA MET A 5 -18.87 43.76 9.83
C MET A 5 -19.23 43.41 11.28
N ARG A 6 -20.51 43.56 11.64
CA ARG A 6 -21.08 43.05 12.89
C ARG A 6 -21.24 41.55 12.77
N ARG A 7 -20.64 40.78 13.68
CA ARG A 7 -20.88 39.33 13.83
C ARG A 7 -22.25 39.12 14.50
N ALA A 8 -23.18 38.48 13.81
CA ALA A 8 -24.36 37.89 14.42
C ALA A 8 -23.99 36.51 14.96
N ALA A 9 -24.27 36.25 16.24
CA ALA A 9 -24.09 34.94 16.85
C ALA A 9 -25.28 34.05 16.50
N LEU A 10 -25.04 32.99 15.72
CA LEU A 10 -25.99 31.87 15.58
C LEU A 10 -25.67 30.83 16.65
N THR A 11 -26.65 30.54 17.50
CA THR A 11 -26.61 29.42 18.44
C THR A 11 -26.85 28.12 17.67
N ALA A 12 -25.81 27.31 17.46
CA ALA A 12 -25.94 26.01 16.82
C ALA A 12 -26.51 24.98 17.81
N VAL A 13 -27.62 24.35 17.45
CA VAL A 13 -28.16 23.18 18.14
C VAL A 13 -27.31 21.98 17.70
N VAL A 14 -26.53 21.41 18.63
CA VAL A 14 -25.75 20.19 18.40
C VAL A 14 -26.70 19.00 18.54
N ILE A 15 -27.14 18.45 17.41
CA ILE A 15 -27.76 17.12 17.37
C ILE A 15 -26.61 16.12 17.37
N GLY A 16 -26.40 15.41 18.48
CA GLY A 16 -25.40 14.36 18.59
C GLY A 16 -25.78 13.20 17.68
N ALA A 17 -25.12 13.09 16.52
CA ALA A 17 -25.15 11.88 15.72
C ALA A 17 -24.34 10.81 16.47
N ALA A 18 -25.02 9.74 16.88
CA ALA A 18 -24.33 8.55 17.39
C ALA A 18 -23.48 7.99 16.23
N ALA A 19 -22.17 7.93 16.44
CA ALA A 19 -21.26 7.30 15.49
C ALA A 19 -21.65 5.82 15.38
N VAL A 20 -22.09 5.41 14.20
CA VAL A 20 -22.25 4.00 13.86
C VAL A 20 -20.84 3.45 13.71
N THR A 21 -20.35 2.74 14.72
CA THR A 21 -19.14 1.93 14.59
C THR A 21 -19.51 0.71 13.74
N VAL A 22 -19.19 0.76 12.45
CA VAL A 22 -19.23 -0.42 11.59
C VAL A 22 -18.13 -1.36 12.10
N PRO A 23 -18.43 -2.63 12.43
CA PRO A 23 -17.39 -3.60 12.74
C PRO A 23 -16.43 -3.68 11.56
N GLN A 24 -15.16 -3.37 11.79
CA GLN A 24 -14.12 -3.56 10.78
C GLN A 24 -14.11 -5.06 10.45
N ALA A 25 -14.41 -5.41 9.20
CA ALA A 25 -14.27 -6.78 8.74
C ALA A 25 -12.83 -7.22 9.03
N GLN A 26 -12.69 -8.32 9.76
CA GLN A 26 -11.36 -8.82 10.11
C GLN A 26 -10.63 -9.20 8.83
N ALA A 27 -9.53 -8.50 8.55
CA ALA A 27 -8.74 -8.70 7.34
C ALA A 27 -8.30 -10.17 7.22
N ALA A 28 -8.41 -10.75 6.03
CA ALA A 28 -8.09 -12.17 5.81
C ALA A 28 -6.64 -12.47 6.17
N ASP A 29 -6.40 -13.64 6.75
CA ASP A 29 -5.06 -14.09 7.13
C ASP A 29 -4.16 -14.28 5.88
N LEU A 30 -2.98 -13.65 5.87
CA LEU A 30 -2.11 -13.60 4.68
C LEU A 30 -1.73 -14.97 4.11
N PRO A 31 -1.44 -16.02 4.92
CA PRO A 31 -1.15 -17.36 4.41
C PRO A 31 -2.32 -18.02 3.66
N THR A 32 -3.55 -17.54 3.84
CA THR A 32 -4.73 -18.04 3.10
C THR A 32 -4.96 -17.31 1.79
N LEU A 33 -4.30 -16.16 1.59
CA LEU A 33 -4.39 -15.34 0.39
C LEU A 33 -3.54 -15.99 -0.72
N THR A 34 -4.04 -15.90 -1.95
CA THR A 34 -3.33 -16.34 -3.14
C THR A 34 -3.43 -15.27 -4.20
N VAL A 35 -2.30 -14.95 -4.82
CA VAL A 35 -2.26 -14.05 -5.97
C VAL A 35 -2.52 -14.80 -7.27
N GLU A 36 -3.21 -14.15 -8.19
CA GLU A 36 -3.37 -14.59 -9.57
C GLU A 36 -3.05 -13.43 -10.51
N THR A 37 -2.58 -13.74 -11.71
CA THR A 37 -2.30 -12.73 -12.74
C THR A 37 -2.98 -13.10 -14.05
N THR A 38 -3.51 -12.09 -14.74
CA THR A 38 -4.08 -12.23 -16.07
C THR A 38 -3.33 -11.30 -17.01
N GLN A 39 -2.69 -11.86 -18.04
CA GLN A 39 -2.07 -11.04 -19.08
C GLN A 39 -3.15 -10.25 -19.83
N VAL A 40 -3.01 -8.93 -19.88
CA VAL A 40 -3.97 -8.03 -20.53
C VAL A 40 -3.38 -7.26 -21.72
N ALA A 41 -2.05 -7.18 -21.81
CA ALA A 41 -1.34 -6.71 -22.99
C ALA A 41 0.06 -7.34 -23.10
N PHE A 42 0.65 -7.26 -24.29
CA PHE A 42 1.98 -7.78 -24.60
C PHE A 42 2.65 -6.91 -25.67
N GLY A 43 3.95 -7.14 -25.92
CA GLY A 43 4.71 -6.39 -26.92
C GLY A 43 5.29 -5.06 -26.40
N LEU A 44 5.32 -4.89 -25.08
CA LEU A 44 6.09 -3.84 -24.44
C LEU A 44 7.58 -4.12 -24.60
N LYS A 45 8.40 -3.07 -24.66
CA LYS A 45 9.85 -3.22 -24.81
C LYS A 45 10.57 -2.76 -23.55
N ARG A 46 10.97 -3.71 -22.71
CA ARG A 46 11.64 -3.44 -21.43
C ARG A 46 10.87 -2.41 -20.59
N PRO A 47 9.62 -2.72 -20.22
CA PRO A 47 8.80 -1.78 -19.47
C PRO A 47 9.43 -1.49 -18.10
N THR A 48 9.46 -0.22 -17.69
CA THR A 48 10.11 0.22 -16.46
C THR A 48 9.13 0.68 -15.40
N ALA A 49 8.06 1.40 -15.70
CA ALA A 49 7.11 1.90 -14.70
C ALA A 49 5.67 1.90 -15.23
N ILE A 50 4.71 1.96 -14.31
CA ILE A 50 3.27 2.09 -14.59
C ILE A 50 2.75 3.27 -13.78
N ALA A 51 1.94 4.13 -14.39
CA ALA A 51 1.15 5.13 -13.67
C ALA A 51 -0.23 5.29 -14.31
N ALA A 52 -1.23 5.63 -13.50
CA ALA A 52 -2.56 5.99 -13.98
C ALA A 52 -2.78 7.50 -13.80
N PRO A 53 -3.18 8.24 -14.85
CA PRO A 53 -3.65 9.60 -14.69
C PRO A 53 -5.03 9.63 -14.01
N ASP A 54 -5.26 10.59 -13.13
CA ASP A 54 -6.58 10.89 -12.57
C ASP A 54 -7.38 11.79 -13.52
N ASP A 55 -7.65 11.31 -14.74
CA ASP A 55 -8.39 12.03 -15.79
C ASP A 55 -9.73 11.37 -16.15
N GLY A 56 -10.14 10.36 -15.36
CA GLY A 56 -11.35 9.58 -15.59
C GLY A 56 -11.31 8.71 -16.86
N SER A 57 -10.18 8.61 -17.56
CA SER A 57 -10.08 7.85 -18.81
C SER A 57 -9.87 6.36 -18.60
N GLY A 58 -9.46 5.92 -17.40
CA GLY A 58 -9.11 4.52 -17.13
C GLY A 58 -7.87 4.03 -17.88
N ARG A 59 -7.07 4.95 -18.44
CA ARG A 59 -5.81 4.61 -19.13
C ARG A 59 -4.70 4.32 -18.13
N LEU A 60 -3.73 3.53 -18.56
CA LEU A 60 -2.44 3.36 -17.88
C LEU A 60 -1.33 3.86 -18.80
N PHE A 61 -0.37 4.57 -18.24
CA PHE A 61 0.87 4.97 -18.89
C PHE A 61 1.98 4.02 -18.46
N ILE A 62 2.71 3.52 -19.45
CA ILE A 62 3.76 2.51 -19.23
C ILE A 62 5.02 3.02 -19.89
N THR A 63 6.08 3.22 -19.10
CA THR A 63 7.37 3.62 -19.64
C THR A 63 8.09 2.41 -20.21
N GLU A 64 8.72 2.56 -21.37
CA GLU A 64 9.68 1.63 -21.94
C GLU A 64 11.07 2.25 -21.79
N LYS A 65 12.05 1.43 -21.40
CA LYS A 65 13.42 1.84 -21.06
C LYS A 65 14.07 2.80 -22.07
N ALA A 66 13.75 2.67 -23.36
CA ALA A 66 14.33 3.46 -24.43
C ALA A 66 13.93 4.95 -24.42
N GLY A 67 12.95 5.37 -23.61
CA GLY A 67 12.43 6.75 -23.63
C GLY A 67 11.05 6.88 -24.27
N ILE A 68 10.26 5.80 -24.26
CA ILE A 68 8.91 5.79 -24.83
C ILE A 68 7.89 5.67 -23.70
N VAL A 69 6.78 6.41 -23.78
CA VAL A 69 5.61 6.21 -22.92
C VAL A 69 4.49 5.61 -23.76
N ARG A 70 4.05 4.39 -23.42
CA ARG A 70 2.93 3.68 -24.05
C ARG A 70 1.64 3.93 -23.27
N VAL A 71 0.51 3.79 -23.96
CA VAL A 71 -0.82 3.90 -23.36
C VAL A 71 -1.52 2.56 -23.48
N TYR A 72 -2.03 2.05 -22.36
CA TYR A 72 -2.94 0.92 -22.32
C TYR A 72 -4.32 1.40 -21.83
N HIS A 73 -5.38 0.81 -22.35
CA HIS A 73 -6.74 1.01 -21.85
C HIS A 73 -7.50 -0.33 -21.87
N PRO A 74 -8.24 -0.70 -20.81
CA PRO A 74 -8.84 -2.03 -20.69
C PRO A 74 -9.75 -2.45 -21.85
N GLN A 75 -10.42 -1.50 -22.49
CA GLN A 75 -11.40 -1.75 -23.54
C GLN A 75 -10.77 -1.79 -24.94
N THR A 76 -9.64 -1.13 -25.14
CA THR A 76 -9.02 -0.97 -26.47
C THR A 76 -7.64 -1.62 -26.56
N GLY A 77 -7.08 -2.08 -25.45
CA GLY A 77 -5.75 -2.66 -25.37
C GLY A 77 -4.63 -1.62 -25.42
N LEU A 78 -3.45 -2.07 -25.81
CA LEU A 78 -2.25 -1.24 -25.96
C LEU A 78 -2.35 -0.40 -27.24
N ALA A 79 -2.15 0.91 -27.11
CA ALA A 79 -2.15 1.83 -28.24
C ALA A 79 -1.00 1.54 -29.22
N ALA A 80 -1.28 1.74 -30.51
CA ALA A 80 -0.28 1.57 -31.57
C ALA A 80 0.81 2.63 -31.50
N GLU A 81 0.41 3.90 -31.36
CA GLU A 81 1.33 5.04 -31.22
C GLU A 81 1.64 5.30 -29.73
N PRO A 82 2.87 5.75 -29.42
CA PRO A 82 3.24 6.17 -28.08
C PRO A 82 2.59 7.52 -27.71
N LEU A 83 2.46 7.78 -26.42
CA LEU A 83 2.06 9.08 -25.87
C LEU A 83 3.22 10.10 -25.98
N ILE A 84 4.42 9.65 -25.61
CA ILE A 84 5.65 10.46 -25.59
C ILE A 84 6.79 9.63 -26.16
N ASP A 85 7.65 10.29 -26.94
CA ASP A 85 8.95 9.79 -27.38
C ASP A 85 10.02 10.82 -27.02
N ILE A 86 10.86 10.47 -26.03
CA ILE A 86 12.04 11.24 -25.62
C ILE A 86 13.33 10.45 -25.85
N THR A 87 13.33 9.48 -26.76
CA THR A 87 14.48 8.61 -27.04
C THR A 87 15.78 9.39 -27.32
N ALA A 88 15.67 10.58 -27.94
CA ALA A 88 16.81 11.47 -28.19
C ALA A 88 17.47 12.04 -26.90
N HIS A 89 16.76 12.04 -25.77
CA HIS A 89 17.23 12.57 -24.48
C HIS A 89 17.72 11.47 -23.53
N VAL A 90 17.48 10.20 -23.84
CA VAL A 90 17.66 9.07 -22.91
C VAL A 90 18.89 8.23 -23.26
N SER A 91 19.76 8.02 -22.28
CA SER A 91 20.85 7.05 -22.36
C SER A 91 20.36 5.65 -22.00
N VAL A 92 20.66 4.67 -22.85
CA VAL A 92 20.40 3.24 -22.59
C VAL A 92 21.69 2.42 -22.47
N SER A 93 22.82 3.09 -22.19
CA SER A 93 24.16 2.49 -22.23
C SER A 93 24.43 1.45 -21.13
N GLY A 94 23.56 1.35 -20.13
CA GLY A 94 23.66 0.46 -18.97
C GLY A 94 22.37 -0.32 -18.75
N ASN A 95 22.40 -1.38 -17.94
CA ASN A 95 21.20 -2.18 -17.72
C ASN A 95 20.10 -1.41 -16.97
N GLU A 96 20.48 -0.54 -16.03
CA GLU A 96 19.56 0.28 -15.24
C GLU A 96 19.45 1.74 -15.74
N ARG A 97 20.11 2.07 -16.87
CA ARG A 97 20.00 3.39 -17.50
C ARG A 97 18.88 3.43 -18.52
N GLY A 98 18.03 4.45 -18.49
CA GLY A 98 16.93 4.59 -19.43
C GLY A 98 15.90 5.61 -18.96
N LEU A 99 14.67 5.49 -19.46
CA LEU A 99 13.49 6.08 -18.83
C LEU A 99 13.08 5.18 -17.66
N LEU A 100 13.13 5.72 -16.44
CA LEU A 100 13.12 4.97 -15.19
C LEU A 100 11.77 5.02 -14.48
N GLY A 101 11.16 6.20 -14.44
CA GLY A 101 9.88 6.43 -13.75
C GLY A 101 9.05 7.53 -14.39
N ILE A 102 7.77 7.53 -14.02
CA ILE A 102 6.74 8.46 -14.49
C ILE A 102 5.78 8.77 -13.35
N ALA A 103 5.36 10.02 -13.24
CA ALA A 103 4.25 10.43 -12.39
C ALA A 103 3.39 11.46 -13.12
N PRO A 104 2.10 11.19 -13.38
CA PRO A 104 1.15 12.21 -13.78
C PRO A 104 1.01 13.28 -12.69
N SER A 105 0.87 14.54 -13.11
CA SER A 105 0.49 15.63 -12.21
C SER A 105 -0.79 15.26 -11.44
N PRO A 106 -0.94 15.65 -10.16
CA PRO A 106 -2.23 15.55 -9.47
C PRO A 106 -3.37 16.22 -10.24
N ASP A 107 -3.05 17.25 -11.04
CA ASP A 107 -3.99 17.99 -11.89
C ASP A 107 -3.99 17.55 -13.36
N TYR A 108 -3.53 16.31 -13.66
CA TYR A 108 -3.34 15.80 -15.04
C TYR A 108 -4.56 15.96 -15.96
N ALA A 109 -5.77 15.84 -15.40
CA ALA A 109 -7.02 16.06 -16.14
C ALA A 109 -7.09 17.44 -16.81
N THR A 110 -6.39 18.43 -16.25
CA THR A 110 -6.38 19.82 -16.70
C THR A 110 -5.07 20.24 -17.37
N ASP A 111 -3.92 19.84 -16.82
CA ASP A 111 -2.62 20.32 -17.25
C ASP A 111 -1.88 19.37 -18.20
N GLN A 112 -2.33 18.11 -18.30
CA GLN A 112 -1.68 17.03 -19.06
C GLN A 112 -0.17 16.91 -18.81
N THR A 113 0.29 17.27 -17.61
CA THR A 113 1.69 17.34 -17.25
C THR A 113 2.18 16.00 -16.72
N LEU A 114 3.27 15.49 -17.28
CA LEU A 114 3.95 14.29 -16.80
C LEU A 114 5.31 14.67 -16.21
N TYR A 115 5.66 14.06 -15.08
CA TYR A 115 7.01 14.08 -14.53
C TYR A 115 7.71 12.78 -14.90
N LEU A 116 8.95 12.88 -15.40
CA LEU A 116 9.74 11.76 -15.90
C LEU A 116 11.10 11.76 -15.20
N ALA A 117 11.53 10.58 -14.76
CA ALA A 117 12.88 10.34 -14.28
C ALA A 117 13.64 9.50 -15.30
N TYR A 118 14.77 9.98 -15.80
CA TYR A 118 15.56 9.28 -16.81
C TYR A 118 17.06 9.51 -16.66
N THR A 119 17.85 8.63 -17.27
CA THR A 119 19.29 8.82 -17.46
C THR A 119 19.53 9.66 -18.70
N ARG A 120 20.14 10.85 -18.55
CA ARG A 120 20.33 11.82 -19.64
C ARG A 120 21.38 11.37 -20.66
N ALA A 121 21.08 11.50 -21.95
CA ALA A 121 21.94 11.04 -23.04
C ALA A 121 23.32 11.75 -23.10
N SER A 122 23.41 13.01 -22.69
CA SER A 122 24.63 13.81 -22.83
C SER A 122 25.75 13.43 -21.87
N ASP A 123 25.42 12.99 -20.66
CA ASP A 123 26.38 12.79 -19.56
C ASP A 123 26.02 11.65 -18.61
N ASN A 124 24.89 10.97 -18.82
CA ASN A 124 24.33 9.93 -17.96
C ASN A 124 23.86 10.40 -16.57
N ALA A 125 23.66 11.71 -16.36
CA ALA A 125 23.06 12.18 -15.11
C ALA A 125 21.64 11.61 -14.95
N VAL A 126 21.29 11.19 -13.73
CA VAL A 126 19.92 10.83 -13.37
C VAL A 126 19.14 12.14 -13.20
N THR A 127 18.08 12.31 -13.98
CA THR A 127 17.42 13.59 -14.22
C THR A 127 15.92 13.47 -14.06
N LEU A 128 15.35 14.37 -13.26
CA LEU A 128 13.93 14.65 -13.19
C LEU A 128 13.59 15.75 -14.19
N ALA A 129 12.55 15.53 -15.00
CA ALA A 129 12.03 16.50 -15.94
C ALA A 129 10.50 16.55 -15.92
N ARG A 130 9.96 17.68 -16.37
CA ARG A 130 8.54 17.91 -16.64
C ARG A 130 8.30 17.89 -18.14
N HIS A 131 7.36 17.08 -18.59
CA HIS A 131 6.81 17.10 -19.94
C HIS A 131 5.44 17.77 -19.91
N ALA A 132 5.34 18.97 -20.47
CA ALA A 132 4.11 19.77 -20.56
C ALA A 132 4.07 20.50 -21.90
N ASP A 133 2.89 20.63 -22.51
CA ASP A 133 2.71 21.31 -23.80
C ASP A 133 3.65 20.82 -24.93
N GLY A 134 4.03 19.54 -24.90
CA GLY A 134 4.94 18.93 -25.87
C GLY A 134 6.43 19.28 -25.67
N ALA A 135 6.79 19.95 -24.57
CA ALA A 135 8.15 20.31 -24.22
C ALA A 135 8.65 19.52 -23.01
N LEU A 136 9.90 19.03 -23.07
CA LEU A 136 10.60 18.41 -21.96
C LEU A 136 11.51 19.46 -21.28
N THR A 137 11.26 19.75 -20.00
CA THR A 137 12.01 20.71 -19.18
C THR A 137 12.68 19.99 -18.03
N GLU A 138 14.01 19.98 -17.99
CA GLU A 138 14.77 19.41 -16.86
C GLU A 138 14.61 20.27 -15.60
N LEU A 139 14.30 19.63 -14.48
CA LEU A 139 14.06 20.30 -13.20
C LEU A 139 15.25 20.14 -12.25
N LEU A 140 15.74 18.91 -12.10
CA LEU A 140 16.82 18.56 -11.19
C LEU A 140 17.60 17.38 -11.74
N SER A 141 18.93 17.44 -11.66
CA SER A 141 19.82 16.35 -12.07
C SER A 141 20.85 16.05 -10.99
N GLN A 142 21.24 14.78 -10.91
CA GLN A 142 22.34 14.28 -10.10
C GLN A 142 23.35 13.57 -11.01
N ASP A 143 24.63 13.92 -10.92
CA ASP A 143 25.69 13.22 -11.64
C ASP A 143 25.70 11.74 -11.27
N HIS A 144 25.80 10.89 -12.30
CA HIS A 144 25.73 9.43 -12.24
C HIS A 144 26.53 8.80 -13.42
N ALA A 145 27.61 9.47 -13.85
CA ALA A 145 28.37 9.01 -15.01
C ALA A 145 29.20 7.74 -14.74
N THR A 146 29.71 7.57 -13.52
CA THR A 146 30.76 6.60 -13.18
C THR A 146 30.31 5.14 -13.29
N TYR A 147 29.18 4.78 -12.68
CA TYR A 147 28.65 3.42 -12.74
C TYR A 147 27.27 3.42 -13.42
N ALA A 148 26.89 2.28 -13.97
CA ALA A 148 25.72 2.16 -14.86
C ALA A 148 24.52 1.48 -14.18
N ASN A 149 24.60 1.30 -12.87
CA ASN A 149 23.64 0.68 -11.97
C ASN A 149 23.39 1.56 -10.74
N HIS A 150 22.33 1.24 -10.01
CA HIS A 150 21.77 1.99 -8.89
C HIS A 150 21.28 3.37 -9.30
N ASN A 151 20.51 3.41 -10.39
CA ASN A 151 19.92 4.62 -10.91
C ASN A 151 18.60 5.00 -10.19
N GLY A 152 17.93 4.03 -9.55
CA GLY A 152 16.60 4.23 -8.95
C GLY A 152 15.58 4.73 -9.97
N GLY A 153 14.89 5.82 -9.65
CA GLY A 153 14.09 6.59 -10.59
C GLY A 153 12.58 6.51 -10.40
N GLN A 154 12.08 5.87 -9.34
CA GLN A 154 10.66 5.93 -9.02
C GLN A 154 10.23 7.37 -8.68
N LEU A 155 9.03 7.74 -9.15
CA LEU A 155 8.36 8.99 -8.87
C LEU A 155 6.96 8.71 -8.30
N ALA A 156 6.54 9.46 -7.28
CA ALA A 156 5.17 9.46 -6.81
C ALA A 156 4.83 10.79 -6.13
N PHE A 157 3.56 11.17 -6.17
CA PHE A 157 3.02 12.28 -5.37
C PHE A 157 2.47 11.75 -4.04
N ASP A 158 2.66 12.49 -2.96
CA ASP A 158 1.92 12.27 -1.71
C ASP A 158 0.52 12.92 -1.77
N GLY A 159 -0.29 12.72 -0.73
CA GLY A 159 -1.63 13.32 -0.60
C GLY A 159 -1.65 14.85 -0.58
N ASP A 160 -0.51 15.50 -0.28
CA ASP A 160 -0.36 16.96 -0.28
C ASP A 160 0.10 17.52 -1.65
N GLY A 161 0.34 16.64 -2.63
CA GLY A 161 0.76 17.04 -3.98
C GLY A 161 2.25 17.38 -4.11
N LEU A 162 3.09 16.93 -3.16
CA LEU A 162 4.54 17.02 -3.26
C LEU A 162 5.10 15.81 -4.01
N LEU A 163 6.07 16.07 -4.90
CA LEU A 163 6.70 15.02 -5.71
C LEU A 163 7.88 14.41 -4.96
N TYR A 164 7.88 13.07 -4.87
CA TYR A 164 8.98 12.29 -4.33
C TYR A 164 9.77 11.64 -5.45
N TRP A 165 11.08 11.54 -5.27
CA TRP A 165 11.99 10.94 -6.23
C TRP A 165 13.08 10.11 -5.55
N GLY A 166 13.18 8.84 -5.93
CA GLY A 166 14.18 7.91 -5.40
C GLY A 166 15.40 7.82 -6.30
N ILE A 167 16.60 7.90 -5.72
CA ILE A 167 17.88 7.76 -6.43
C ILE A 167 18.78 6.81 -5.64
N GLY A 168 19.38 5.83 -6.32
CA GLY A 168 20.37 4.93 -5.72
C GLY A 168 21.70 5.61 -5.38
N ASP A 169 22.57 4.90 -4.69
CA ASP A 169 23.84 5.37 -4.13
C ASP A 169 24.91 5.73 -5.18
N GLY A 170 24.64 5.48 -6.46
CA GLY A 170 25.55 5.78 -7.55
C GLY A 170 26.24 4.56 -8.14
N GLY A 171 26.04 3.37 -7.59
CA GLY A 171 26.46 2.10 -8.18
C GLY A 171 27.69 1.45 -7.54
N ASP A 172 28.11 0.34 -8.15
CA ASP A 172 29.17 -0.56 -7.68
C ASP A 172 28.90 -1.23 -6.31
N ALA A 173 29.81 -2.11 -5.91
CA ALA A 173 29.73 -2.85 -4.67
C ALA A 173 30.16 -2.01 -3.46
N GLY A 174 29.36 -2.02 -2.39
CA GLY A 174 29.74 -1.50 -1.08
C GLY A 174 29.86 0.03 -0.99
N ASP A 175 29.09 0.75 -1.82
CA ASP A 175 28.96 2.21 -1.81
C ASP A 175 30.34 2.92 -1.82
N PRO A 176 31.07 2.88 -2.95
CA PRO A 176 32.38 3.50 -3.05
C PRO A 176 32.34 5.02 -2.81
N PHE A 177 31.19 5.66 -2.95
CA PHE A 177 31.00 7.09 -2.74
C PHE A 177 30.63 7.47 -1.31
N ASP A 178 30.35 6.49 -0.45
CA ASP A 178 29.70 6.68 0.86
C ASP A 178 28.39 7.48 0.73
N ALA A 179 27.74 7.38 -0.42
CA ALA A 179 26.61 8.20 -0.81
C ALA A 179 25.40 7.96 0.08
N GLY A 180 25.15 6.72 0.51
CA GLY A 180 24.02 6.38 1.37
C GLY A 180 23.95 7.27 2.61
N GLN A 181 25.09 7.46 3.28
CA GLN A 181 25.20 8.24 4.52
C GLN A 181 25.60 9.72 4.32
N ARG A 182 26.02 10.13 3.12
CA ARG A 182 26.36 11.52 2.83
C ARG A 182 25.13 12.35 2.51
N LEU A 183 25.06 13.55 3.10
CA LEU A 183 23.95 14.49 2.89
C LEU A 183 24.26 15.58 1.86
N ASP A 184 25.50 15.68 1.37
CA ASP A 184 25.93 16.66 0.35
C ASP A 184 25.68 16.19 -1.10
N THR A 185 25.07 15.02 -1.26
CA THR A 185 24.70 14.38 -2.53
C THR A 185 23.23 13.97 -2.53
N LEU A 186 22.63 13.84 -3.73
CA LEU A 186 21.27 13.29 -3.89
C LEU A 186 21.26 11.77 -4.08
N LEU A 187 22.42 11.12 -4.17
CA LEU A 187 22.55 9.68 -4.32
C LEU A 187 22.21 8.94 -3.02
N GLY A 188 21.49 7.82 -3.12
CA GLY A 188 21.08 6.98 -1.98
C GLY A 188 20.03 7.65 -1.10
N LYS A 189 19.01 8.26 -1.73
CA LYS A 189 18.02 9.13 -1.08
C LYS A 189 16.61 8.92 -1.65
N ILE A 190 15.62 9.21 -0.82
CA ILE A 190 14.31 9.71 -1.28
C ILE A 190 14.33 11.24 -1.14
N LEU A 191 14.02 11.94 -2.23
CA LEU A 191 13.91 13.39 -2.29
C LEU A 191 12.43 13.81 -2.23
N ARG A 192 12.14 15.01 -1.73
CA ARG A 192 10.81 15.62 -1.72
C ARG A 192 10.86 17.05 -2.26
N LEU A 193 10.03 17.32 -3.26
CA LEU A 193 10.05 18.54 -4.08
C LEU A 193 8.63 19.11 -4.24
N ASP A 194 8.50 20.42 -4.24
CA ASP A 194 7.29 21.11 -4.69
C ASP A 194 7.47 21.54 -6.15
N VAL A 195 6.73 20.92 -7.06
CA VAL A 195 6.82 21.15 -8.51
C VAL A 195 5.77 22.12 -9.05
N SER A 196 4.96 22.72 -8.17
CA SER A 196 4.04 23.81 -8.54
C SER A 196 4.77 25.12 -8.88
N CYS A 197 6.03 25.23 -8.46
CA CYS A 197 6.92 26.33 -8.82
C CYS A 197 7.44 26.24 -10.28
N PRO A 198 7.87 27.35 -10.92
CA PRO A 198 8.30 27.35 -12.32
C PRO A 198 9.36 26.33 -12.69
N LEU A 199 10.32 26.04 -11.81
CA LEU A 199 11.22 24.87 -11.92
C LEU A 199 10.82 23.83 -10.88
N TYR A 200 11.22 24.07 -9.63
CA TYR A 200 10.71 23.42 -8.42
C TYR A 200 11.07 24.30 -7.22
N CYS A 201 10.44 24.04 -6.10
CA CYS A 201 10.75 24.59 -4.79
C CYS A 201 11.11 23.45 -3.83
N VAL A 202 11.91 23.75 -2.82
CA VAL A 202 12.16 22.82 -1.72
C VAL A 202 11.16 23.11 -0.61
N PRO A 203 10.35 22.14 -0.17
CA PRO A 203 9.44 22.34 0.95
C PRO A 203 10.20 22.78 2.20
N ALA A 204 9.69 23.82 2.87
CA ALA A 204 10.40 24.46 3.99
C ALA A 204 10.54 23.56 5.22
N ASP A 205 9.68 22.55 5.32
CA ASP A 205 9.66 21.51 6.36
C ASP A 205 10.47 20.26 5.98
N ASN A 206 11.22 20.27 4.85
CA ASN A 206 12.18 19.21 4.57
C ASN A 206 13.22 19.12 5.70
N PRO A 207 13.59 17.90 6.14
CA PRO A 207 14.36 17.67 7.37
C PRO A 207 15.78 18.27 7.33
N PHE A 208 16.33 18.50 6.14
CA PHE A 208 17.69 19.02 5.95
C PHE A 208 17.74 20.48 5.48
N VAL A 209 16.62 21.18 5.47
CA VAL A 209 16.61 22.64 5.21
C VAL A 209 17.38 23.37 6.30
N GLY A 210 18.34 24.20 5.89
CA GLY A 210 19.18 24.98 6.80
C GLY A 210 20.32 24.18 7.47
N VAL A 211 20.46 22.88 7.18
CA VAL A 211 21.58 22.07 7.65
C VAL A 211 22.80 22.32 6.77
N ALA A 212 23.89 22.83 7.37
CA ALA A 212 25.08 23.22 6.63
C ALA A 212 25.70 22.03 5.87
N GLY A 213 25.88 22.19 4.56
CA GLY A 213 26.46 21.16 3.69
C GLY A 213 25.49 20.06 3.25
N ALA A 214 24.26 20.03 3.77
CA ALA A 214 23.24 19.09 3.32
C ALA A 214 22.48 19.62 2.10
N ARG A 215 22.01 18.69 1.27
CA ARG A 215 21.05 18.95 0.18
C ARG A 215 19.66 19.07 0.77
N PRO A 216 19.00 20.23 0.67
CA PRO A 216 17.72 20.46 1.33
C PRO A 216 16.57 19.66 0.70
N GLU A 217 16.77 19.09 -0.49
CA GLU A 217 15.81 18.22 -1.17
C GLU A 217 15.60 16.86 -0.49
N ILE A 218 16.54 16.43 0.37
CA ILE A 218 16.51 15.10 1.00
C ILE A 218 15.32 14.99 1.95
N TRP A 219 14.55 13.91 1.81
CA TRP A 219 13.50 13.50 2.74
C TRP A 219 13.90 12.28 3.58
N ALA A 220 14.50 11.26 2.97
CA ALA A 220 15.11 10.12 3.67
C ALA A 220 16.45 9.74 3.02
N TYR A 221 17.33 9.10 3.79
CA TYR A 221 18.67 8.71 3.35
C TYR A 221 19.08 7.34 3.88
N GLY A 222 20.27 6.88 3.49
CA GLY A 222 20.77 5.55 3.85
C GLY A 222 20.19 4.44 2.99
N LEU A 223 19.94 4.71 1.72
CA LEU A 223 19.42 3.76 0.73
C LEU A 223 20.51 3.34 -0.26
N ARG A 224 20.40 2.11 -0.78
CA ARG A 224 21.32 1.56 -1.79
C ARG A 224 20.81 1.77 -3.21
N ASN A 225 19.69 1.17 -3.55
CA ASN A 225 19.01 1.29 -4.83
C ASN A 225 17.49 1.15 -4.62
N PRO A 226 16.80 2.22 -4.16
CA PRO A 226 15.37 2.23 -3.93
C PRO A 226 14.65 2.08 -5.28
N TRP A 227 14.42 0.82 -5.69
CA TRP A 227 13.98 0.50 -7.04
C TRP A 227 12.56 1.00 -7.24
N ARG A 228 11.63 0.59 -6.38
CA ARG A 228 10.25 1.11 -6.38
C ARG A 228 9.86 1.50 -4.97
N PHE A 229 9.04 2.55 -4.90
CA PHE A 229 8.34 2.98 -3.71
C PHE A 229 6.93 3.44 -4.10
N SER A 230 6.03 3.45 -3.13
CA SER A 230 4.67 3.97 -3.29
C SER A 230 4.16 4.53 -1.97
N PHE A 231 3.22 5.48 -2.08
CA PHE A 231 2.45 5.93 -0.94
C PHE A 231 1.24 5.02 -0.75
N ASP A 232 0.92 4.74 0.50
CA ASP A 232 -0.40 4.24 0.87
C ASP A 232 -1.37 5.44 1.02
N PRO A 233 -2.38 5.58 0.14
CA PRO A 233 -3.29 6.73 0.21
C PRO A 233 -4.19 6.74 1.46
N ALA A 234 -4.16 5.68 2.28
CA ALA A 234 -4.92 5.65 3.53
C ALA A 234 -4.27 6.48 4.65
N ASP A 235 -2.95 6.60 4.67
CA ASP A 235 -2.20 7.26 5.74
C ASP A 235 -0.94 8.03 5.30
N ASP A 236 -0.72 8.16 3.99
CA ASP A 236 0.46 8.76 3.36
C ASP A 236 1.79 8.13 3.83
N SER A 237 1.75 6.88 4.29
CA SER A 237 2.97 6.12 4.57
C SER A 237 3.68 5.72 3.28
N LEU A 238 5.01 5.72 3.34
CA LEU A 238 5.89 5.41 2.22
C LEU A 238 6.42 3.97 2.36
N TRP A 239 6.13 3.13 1.37
CA TRP A 239 6.70 1.79 1.24
C TRP A 239 7.82 1.83 0.22
N ILE A 240 9.00 1.32 0.57
CA ILE A 240 10.19 1.35 -0.28
C ILE A 240 10.69 -0.08 -0.42
N ALA A 241 10.98 -0.52 -1.64
CA ALA A 241 11.79 -1.72 -1.85
C ALA A 241 13.19 -1.30 -2.30
N ASP A 242 14.15 -1.57 -1.43
CA ASP A 242 15.55 -1.25 -1.64
C ASP A 242 16.34 -2.51 -2.01
N VAL A 243 17.03 -2.48 -3.15
CA VAL A 243 17.75 -3.65 -3.66
C VAL A 243 19.06 -3.81 -2.91
N GLY A 244 19.25 -5.00 -2.33
CA GLY A 244 20.40 -5.38 -1.53
C GLY A 244 21.70 -5.53 -2.32
N GLN A 245 22.82 -5.62 -1.58
CA GLN A 245 24.16 -5.82 -2.12
C GLN A 245 24.49 -7.30 -2.38
N GLY A 246 24.05 -8.18 -1.48
CA GLY A 246 24.37 -9.60 -1.55
C GLY A 246 23.93 -10.46 -0.37
N THR A 247 23.45 -9.87 0.73
CA THR A 247 22.99 -10.62 1.91
C THR A 247 21.48 -10.61 2.02
N LEU A 248 20.86 -9.44 1.98
CA LEU A 248 19.44 -9.24 2.21
C LEU A 248 18.87 -8.27 1.19
N GLU A 249 17.74 -8.64 0.61
CA GLU A 249 16.81 -7.70 -0.01
C GLU A 249 15.84 -7.19 1.05
N GLU A 250 15.33 -5.96 0.89
CA GLU A 250 14.51 -5.33 1.92
C GLU A 250 13.30 -4.53 1.41
N VAL A 251 12.28 -4.47 2.28
CA VAL A 251 11.16 -3.54 2.16
C VAL A 251 11.08 -2.71 3.43
N ASP A 252 11.13 -1.40 3.27
CA ASP A 252 10.95 -0.41 4.32
C ASP A 252 9.53 0.16 4.30
N HIS A 253 9.10 0.63 5.47
CA HIS A 253 7.82 1.32 5.63
C HIS A 253 8.01 2.49 6.59
N LEU A 254 7.90 3.71 6.06
CA LEU A 254 8.06 4.96 6.78
C LEU A 254 6.73 5.69 6.85
N ARG A 255 6.28 6.05 8.05
CA ARG A 255 5.13 6.94 8.21
C ARG A 255 5.48 8.36 7.76
N ALA A 256 4.46 9.15 7.42
CA ALA A 256 4.64 10.55 7.02
C ALA A 256 5.43 11.41 8.04
N ASP A 257 5.38 11.07 9.34
CA ASP A 257 6.09 11.76 10.41
C ASP A 257 7.58 11.36 10.57
N GLN A 258 8.08 10.43 9.75
CA GLN A 258 9.46 9.92 9.81
C GLN A 258 10.41 10.59 8.80
N ALA A 259 10.12 11.82 8.38
CA ALA A 259 11.05 12.62 7.58
C ALA A 259 12.42 12.71 8.26
N GLY A 260 13.49 12.49 7.50
CA GLY A 260 14.87 12.44 7.98
C GLY A 260 15.34 11.06 8.40
N ALA A 261 14.54 10.01 8.16
CA ALA A 261 14.92 8.63 8.44
C ALA A 261 16.26 8.25 7.76
N ASN A 262 17.11 7.59 8.55
CA ASN A 262 18.34 6.95 8.10
C ASN A 262 18.11 5.44 7.99
N LEU A 263 18.11 4.90 6.79
CA LEU A 263 17.88 3.48 6.50
C LEU A 263 19.16 2.64 6.56
N GLY A 264 20.31 3.30 6.81
CA GLY A 264 21.52 2.63 7.29
C GLY A 264 22.51 2.16 6.24
N TRP A 265 22.16 2.10 4.96
CA TRP A 265 23.15 1.80 3.91
C TRP A 265 24.25 2.87 3.88
N SER A 266 25.55 2.53 3.86
CA SER A 266 26.16 1.20 3.73
C SER A 266 26.74 0.61 5.03
N CYS A 267 26.35 1.12 6.21
CA CYS A 267 26.63 0.42 7.48
C CYS A 267 25.82 -0.87 7.60
N ARG A 268 24.54 -0.80 7.19
CA ARG A 268 23.59 -1.91 7.23
C ARG A 268 23.13 -2.34 5.85
N GLU A 269 22.77 -3.61 5.74
CA GLU A 269 22.02 -4.20 4.64
C GLU A 269 20.93 -5.06 5.30
N GLY A 270 19.66 -4.69 5.15
CA GLY A 270 18.62 -5.25 5.99
C GLY A 270 18.82 -4.89 7.46
N THR A 271 18.51 -5.85 8.32
CA THR A 271 18.76 -5.76 9.77
C THR A 271 20.21 -6.10 10.17
N GLU A 272 21.09 -6.41 9.21
CA GLU A 272 22.45 -6.88 9.46
C GLU A 272 23.49 -5.78 9.25
N VAL A 273 24.61 -5.88 9.96
CA VAL A 273 25.77 -5.00 9.70
C VAL A 273 26.46 -5.50 8.44
N PHE A 274 26.41 -4.70 7.37
CA PHE A 274 27.06 -4.99 6.10
C PHE A 274 28.57 -4.71 6.19
N ASP A 275 28.93 -3.48 6.55
CA ASP A 275 30.33 -3.06 6.73
C ASP A 275 30.47 -2.21 7.99
N ALA A 276 31.05 -2.81 9.02
CA ALA A 276 31.29 -2.15 10.30
C ALA A 276 32.17 -0.90 10.19
N SER A 277 33.01 -0.79 9.14
CA SER A 277 33.84 0.39 8.91
C SER A 277 33.04 1.60 8.40
N ARG A 278 31.84 1.36 7.86
CA ARG A 278 30.89 2.39 7.42
C ARG A 278 29.94 2.86 8.52
N CYS A 279 29.92 2.17 9.66
CA CYS A 279 29.06 2.52 10.78
C CYS A 279 29.58 3.73 11.54
N ARG A 280 28.83 4.84 11.50
CA ARG A 280 29.14 6.07 12.23
C ARG A 280 28.62 5.97 13.66
N ALA A 281 29.42 6.43 14.62
CA ALA A 281 29.08 6.35 16.04
C ALA A 281 27.93 7.31 16.39
N GLY A 282 26.92 6.82 17.11
CA GLY A 282 25.79 7.63 17.56
C GLY A 282 24.65 7.77 16.55
N GLU A 283 24.79 7.18 15.35
CA GLU A 283 23.69 7.09 14.39
C GLU A 283 22.63 6.09 14.87
N SER A 284 21.37 6.38 14.54
CA SER A 284 20.24 5.46 14.68
C SER A 284 19.73 5.12 13.30
N TYR A 285 19.46 3.83 13.07
CA TYR A 285 18.95 3.34 11.80
C TYR A 285 17.51 2.85 11.98
N VAL A 286 16.68 3.08 10.96
CA VAL A 286 15.35 2.51 10.88
C VAL A 286 15.48 1.13 10.23
N ASP A 287 14.96 0.10 10.90
CA ASP A 287 14.98 -1.26 10.37
C ASP A 287 13.91 -1.44 9.28
N PRO A 288 14.17 -2.26 8.24
CA PRO A 288 13.16 -2.65 7.29
C PRO A 288 12.07 -3.49 7.95
N VAL A 289 10.89 -3.52 7.34
CA VAL A 289 9.74 -4.28 7.85
C VAL A 289 9.63 -5.68 7.26
N PHE A 290 10.40 -5.96 6.20
CA PHE A 290 10.52 -7.28 5.61
C PHE A 290 11.88 -7.42 4.93
N THR A 291 12.50 -8.59 5.09
CA THR A 291 13.77 -8.94 4.45
C THR A 291 13.76 -10.40 4.00
N TYR A 292 14.48 -10.72 2.93
CA TYR A 292 14.75 -12.10 2.51
C TYR A 292 16.17 -12.24 1.98
N ARG A 293 16.72 -13.46 1.99
CA ARG A 293 18.12 -13.68 1.63
C ARG A 293 18.36 -13.59 0.12
N THR A 294 19.22 -12.66 -0.28
CA THR A 294 19.76 -12.58 -1.64
C THR A 294 20.53 -13.87 -1.98
N SER A 295 20.48 -14.28 -3.24
CA SER A 295 21.06 -15.51 -3.80
C SER A 295 20.53 -16.85 -3.25
N VAL A 296 19.60 -16.83 -2.30
CA VAL A 296 18.92 -18.03 -1.77
C VAL A 296 17.44 -18.00 -2.13
N GLU A 297 16.77 -16.89 -1.85
CA GLU A 297 15.32 -16.73 -2.05
C GLU A 297 15.02 -15.85 -3.28
N GLY A 298 15.93 -14.94 -3.63
CA GLY A 298 15.83 -14.03 -4.77
C GLY A 298 17.15 -13.32 -5.08
N CYS A 299 17.14 -12.28 -5.90
CA CYS A 299 18.34 -11.54 -6.31
C CYS A 299 18.18 -10.01 -6.30
N ALA A 300 16.95 -9.51 -6.34
CA ALA A 300 16.63 -8.09 -6.42
C ALA A 300 15.15 -7.91 -6.12
N VAL A 301 14.84 -7.30 -4.97
CA VAL A 301 13.44 -6.99 -4.64
C VAL A 301 12.87 -6.00 -5.63
N ILE A 302 11.67 -6.32 -6.09
CA ILE A 302 10.82 -5.46 -6.88
C ILE A 302 9.66 -5.10 -5.96
N GLY A 303 9.74 -3.91 -5.37
CA GLY A 303 8.64 -3.34 -4.62
C GLY A 303 7.44 -3.06 -5.49
N GLY A 304 6.31 -2.79 -4.84
CA GLY A 304 5.07 -2.55 -5.53
C GLY A 304 4.22 -1.51 -4.84
N VAL A 305 2.98 -1.89 -4.53
CA VAL A 305 1.92 -0.98 -4.10
C VAL A 305 1.07 -1.65 -3.02
N VAL A 306 0.46 -0.83 -2.16
CA VAL A 306 -0.58 -1.28 -1.24
C VAL A 306 -1.89 -1.45 -2.00
N TYR A 307 -2.52 -2.62 -1.90
CA TYR A 307 -3.83 -2.86 -2.48
C TYR A 307 -4.90 -2.04 -1.74
N ARG A 308 -5.52 -1.12 -2.47
CA ARG A 308 -6.65 -0.28 -2.02
C ARG A 308 -7.86 -0.39 -2.96
N GLY A 309 -7.88 -1.42 -3.79
CA GLY A 309 -8.97 -1.68 -4.73
C GLY A 309 -10.24 -2.21 -4.06
N SER A 310 -11.38 -1.96 -4.68
CA SER A 310 -12.68 -2.38 -4.13
C SER A 310 -13.01 -3.85 -4.39
N ARG A 311 -12.43 -4.46 -5.44
CA ARG A 311 -12.82 -5.80 -5.89
C ARG A 311 -12.44 -6.90 -4.91
N PHE A 312 -11.32 -6.75 -4.21
CA PHE A 312 -10.78 -7.71 -3.26
C PHE A 312 -10.58 -7.09 -1.87
N ALA A 313 -11.28 -5.98 -1.57
CA ALA A 313 -11.12 -5.24 -0.32
C ALA A 313 -11.35 -6.11 0.93
N ASP A 314 -12.23 -7.11 0.83
CA ASP A 314 -12.55 -8.05 1.91
C ASP A 314 -11.40 -9.01 2.26
N ILE A 315 -10.45 -9.23 1.34
CA ILE A 315 -9.37 -10.22 1.52
C ILE A 315 -7.95 -9.64 1.38
N ALA A 316 -7.79 -8.52 0.66
CA ALA A 316 -6.50 -7.99 0.28
C ALA A 316 -6.29 -6.50 0.64
N ASP A 317 -7.28 -5.80 1.22
CA ASP A 317 -7.09 -4.40 1.63
C ASP A 317 -5.88 -4.24 2.57
N GLY A 318 -5.06 -3.23 2.29
CA GLY A 318 -3.84 -2.93 3.06
C GLY A 318 -2.67 -3.89 2.82
N VAL A 319 -2.77 -4.81 1.85
CA VAL A 319 -1.64 -5.67 1.46
C VAL A 319 -0.69 -4.92 0.55
N TYR A 320 0.53 -4.67 1.01
CA TYR A 320 1.64 -4.31 0.14
C TYR A 320 2.13 -5.55 -0.61
N LEU A 321 2.06 -5.50 -1.94
CA LEU A 321 2.51 -6.58 -2.81
C LEU A 321 3.92 -6.27 -3.34
N ALA A 322 4.86 -7.17 -3.09
CA ALA A 322 6.21 -7.13 -3.62
C ALA A 322 6.58 -8.46 -4.30
N SER A 323 7.70 -8.46 -5.03
CA SER A 323 8.24 -9.62 -5.71
C SER A 323 9.77 -9.60 -5.75
N ASP A 324 10.35 -10.61 -6.36
CA ASP A 324 11.76 -10.64 -6.74
C ASP A 324 11.91 -10.69 -8.27
N TYR A 325 12.88 -9.96 -8.81
CA TYR A 325 13.16 -9.93 -10.24
C TYR A 325 13.53 -11.31 -10.81
N CYS A 326 14.37 -12.07 -10.11
CA CYS A 326 14.92 -13.33 -10.62
C CYS A 326 14.02 -14.53 -10.36
N THR A 327 13.36 -14.59 -9.21
CA THR A 327 12.65 -15.80 -8.74
C THR A 327 11.14 -15.65 -8.62
N ASN A 328 10.61 -14.44 -8.85
CA ASN A 328 9.18 -14.12 -8.97
C ASN A 328 8.20 -14.63 -7.89
N PRO A 329 8.58 -14.82 -6.61
CA PRO A 329 7.63 -15.06 -5.55
C PRO A 329 6.73 -13.83 -5.35
N ALA A 330 5.47 -14.05 -5.00
CA ALA A 330 4.59 -12.97 -4.57
C ALA A 330 4.66 -12.84 -3.04
N PHE A 331 5.21 -11.73 -2.55
CA PHE A 331 5.23 -11.42 -1.13
C PHE A 331 4.09 -10.46 -0.79
N ALA A 332 3.24 -10.87 0.14
CA ALA A 332 2.26 -10.01 0.76
C ALA A 332 2.78 -9.55 2.11
N ILE A 333 2.77 -8.24 2.34
CA ILE A 333 3.21 -7.62 3.60
C ILE A 333 2.07 -6.71 4.07
N ARG A 334 1.77 -6.70 5.37
CA ARG A 334 0.67 -5.91 5.93
C ARG A 334 1.09 -5.30 7.26
N ALA A 335 0.92 -3.98 7.38
CA ALA A 335 1.07 -3.28 8.65
C ALA A 335 -0.11 -3.61 9.58
N ASN A 336 0.20 -3.90 10.84
CA ASN A 336 -0.78 -4.21 11.88
C ASN A 336 -1.05 -2.98 12.75
N PRO A 337 -2.23 -2.88 13.40
CA PRO A 337 -2.56 -1.74 14.27
C PRO A 337 -1.63 -1.55 15.48
N ASP A 338 -0.88 -2.59 15.87
CA ASP A 338 0.08 -2.54 16.97
C ASP A 338 1.48 -2.05 16.53
N GLY A 339 1.64 -1.68 15.25
CA GLY A 339 2.89 -1.20 14.66
C GLY A 339 3.82 -2.30 14.15
N THR A 340 3.44 -3.58 14.27
CA THR A 340 4.18 -4.70 13.68
C THR A 340 3.75 -4.96 12.23
N HIS A 341 4.44 -5.88 11.55
CA HIS A 341 4.10 -6.31 10.20
C HIS A 341 3.91 -7.82 10.13
N THR A 342 2.88 -8.25 9.40
CA THR A 342 2.73 -9.64 8.99
C THR A 342 3.15 -9.78 7.52
N HIS A 343 3.71 -10.93 7.17
CA HIS A 343 4.03 -11.23 5.78
C HIS A 343 3.79 -12.70 5.45
N ALA A 344 3.54 -12.99 4.18
CA ALA A 344 3.45 -14.34 3.65
C ALA A 344 3.84 -14.37 2.17
N ARG A 345 4.37 -15.51 1.71
CA ARG A 345 4.42 -15.80 0.28
C ARG A 345 3.05 -16.30 -0.16
N ILE A 346 2.42 -15.59 -1.09
CA ILE A 346 1.04 -15.84 -1.54
C ILE A 346 0.95 -16.37 -2.97
N GLY A 347 2.07 -16.86 -3.52
CA GLY A 347 2.13 -17.45 -4.85
C GLY A 347 3.35 -17.01 -5.64
N GLU A 348 3.17 -16.91 -6.95
CA GLU A 348 4.18 -16.49 -7.93
C GLU A 348 3.57 -15.49 -8.91
N LEU A 349 4.38 -14.52 -9.33
CA LEU A 349 4.05 -13.54 -10.36
C LEU A 349 4.74 -13.92 -11.68
N PRO A 350 4.45 -13.25 -12.80
CA PRO A 350 5.26 -13.38 -14.01
C PRO A 350 6.75 -13.13 -13.72
N ILE A 351 7.64 -13.93 -14.32
CA ILE A 351 9.08 -13.80 -14.13
C ILE A 351 9.61 -12.46 -14.65
N GLN A 352 10.66 -11.94 -14.03
CA GLN A 352 11.25 -10.63 -14.32
C GLN A 352 10.27 -9.45 -14.17
N PRO A 353 9.48 -9.38 -13.07
CA PRO A 353 8.66 -8.20 -12.83
C PRO A 353 9.57 -6.97 -12.70
N THR A 354 9.22 -5.85 -13.32
CA THR A 354 10.03 -4.62 -13.27
C THR A 354 9.35 -3.50 -12.50
N SER A 355 8.01 -3.51 -12.44
CA SER A 355 7.22 -2.53 -11.69
C SER A 355 5.80 -3.00 -11.47
N PHE A 356 5.18 -2.40 -10.47
CA PHE A 356 3.75 -2.41 -10.25
C PHE A 356 3.20 -1.00 -10.44
N GLY A 357 1.88 -0.90 -10.51
CA GLY A 357 1.10 0.34 -10.44
C GLY A 357 -0.36 0.01 -10.22
N THR A 358 -1.18 1.00 -9.94
CA THR A 358 -2.63 0.85 -9.79
C THR A 358 -3.37 1.60 -10.89
N ASP A 359 -4.57 1.13 -11.22
CA ASP A 359 -5.56 2.01 -11.87
C ASP A 359 -6.20 2.96 -10.85
N ALA A 360 -7.06 3.88 -11.33
CA ALA A 360 -7.75 4.85 -10.48
C ALA A 360 -8.69 4.20 -9.45
N ASP A 361 -9.09 2.95 -9.66
CA ASP A 361 -9.93 2.19 -8.74
C ASP A 361 -9.11 1.42 -7.69
N GLY A 362 -7.77 1.55 -7.70
CA GLY A 362 -6.87 0.87 -6.76
C GLY A 362 -6.54 -0.58 -7.14
N GLU A 363 -6.92 -1.03 -8.34
CA GLU A 363 -6.60 -2.39 -8.80
C GLU A 363 -5.17 -2.46 -9.34
N ILE A 364 -4.45 -3.53 -8.97
CA ILE A 364 -3.01 -3.64 -9.25
C ILE A 364 -2.75 -4.18 -10.66
N TYR A 365 -1.77 -3.58 -11.31
CA TYR A 365 -1.16 -4.05 -12.54
C TYR A 365 0.34 -4.26 -12.31
N LEU A 366 0.92 -5.20 -13.06
CA LEU A 366 2.37 -5.39 -13.11
C LEU A 366 2.87 -5.46 -14.55
N VAL A 367 4.13 -5.08 -14.74
CA VAL A 367 4.86 -5.27 -16.00
C VAL A 367 6.10 -6.13 -15.75
N ASN A 368 6.51 -6.89 -16.76
CA ASN A 368 7.72 -7.70 -16.70
C ASN A 368 8.63 -7.50 -17.93
N ASP A 369 9.95 -7.62 -17.75
CA ASP A 369 10.97 -7.25 -18.76
C ASP A 369 10.86 -8.12 -20.02
N LEU A 370 10.95 -9.45 -19.87
CA LEU A 370 10.85 -10.40 -20.98
C LEU A 370 9.71 -11.40 -20.74
N PRO A 371 8.73 -11.54 -21.68
CA PRO A 371 8.75 -11.01 -23.04
C PRO A 371 8.13 -9.60 -23.19
N GLY A 372 7.96 -8.82 -22.11
CA GLY A 372 7.38 -7.48 -22.18
C GLY A 372 5.85 -7.53 -22.17
N GLN A 373 5.27 -7.81 -21.01
CA GLN A 373 3.82 -7.95 -20.85
C GLN A 373 3.28 -7.03 -19.75
N LEU A 374 1.98 -6.77 -19.81
CA LEU A 374 1.20 -6.14 -18.77
C LEU A 374 0.20 -7.16 -18.25
N HIS A 375 0.14 -7.32 -16.93
CA HIS A 375 -0.76 -8.22 -16.24
C HIS A 375 -1.63 -7.46 -15.26
N LYS A 376 -2.92 -7.80 -15.20
CA LYS A 376 -3.79 -7.40 -14.09
C LYS A 376 -3.64 -8.42 -12.98
N VAL A 377 -3.46 -7.94 -11.74
CA VAL A 377 -3.34 -8.76 -10.54
C VAL A 377 -4.72 -8.93 -9.91
N SER A 378 -4.98 -10.13 -9.39
CA SER A 378 -6.18 -10.45 -8.64
C SER A 378 -5.84 -11.32 -7.43
N PHE A 379 -6.73 -11.36 -6.46
CA PHE A 379 -6.56 -12.16 -5.26
C PHE A 379 -7.67 -13.18 -5.10
N ARG A 380 -7.34 -14.30 -4.46
CA ARG A 380 -8.31 -15.27 -3.93
C ARG A 380 -7.94 -15.59 -2.50
N SER A 381 -8.93 -15.98 -1.71
CA SER A 381 -8.69 -16.54 -0.39
C SER A 381 -9.12 -18.00 -0.36
N THR A 382 -8.26 -18.84 0.20
CA THR A 382 -8.57 -20.22 0.57
C THR A 382 -9.15 -20.32 1.98
N ALA A 383 -9.26 -19.20 2.70
CA ALA A 383 -9.93 -19.18 3.99
C ALA A 383 -11.37 -19.61 3.80
N THR A 384 -11.81 -20.57 4.61
CA THR A 384 -13.22 -20.91 4.73
C THR A 384 -13.92 -19.68 5.28
N GLN A 385 -14.51 -18.86 4.40
CA GLN A 385 -15.25 -17.68 4.82
C GLN A 385 -16.32 -18.12 5.84
N PRO A 386 -16.43 -17.43 7.00
CA PRO A 386 -17.51 -17.70 7.93
C PRO A 386 -18.83 -17.57 7.16
N SER A 387 -19.62 -18.64 7.14
CA SER A 387 -20.92 -18.68 6.44
C SER A 387 -22.02 -17.91 7.18
N CYS A 388 -21.64 -17.12 8.18
CA CYS A 388 -22.54 -16.31 8.97
C CYS A 388 -21.92 -14.96 9.37
N ALA A 389 -22.80 -13.97 9.49
CA ALA A 389 -22.53 -12.69 10.14
C ALA A 389 -23.52 -12.47 11.29
N VAL A 390 -23.06 -11.90 12.41
CA VAL A 390 -23.89 -11.70 13.60
C VAL A 390 -23.86 -10.23 14.05
N ASP A 391 -25.03 -9.60 14.06
CA ASP A 391 -25.22 -8.30 14.67
C ASP A 391 -25.81 -8.47 16.08
N TYR A 392 -25.04 -8.06 17.10
CA TYR A 392 -25.48 -8.05 18.49
C TYR A 392 -25.77 -6.61 18.93
N ARG A 393 -27.03 -6.32 19.25
CA ARG A 393 -27.49 -4.99 19.62
C ARG A 393 -28.03 -4.95 21.04
N LEU A 394 -27.35 -4.23 21.92
CA LEU A 394 -27.88 -3.89 23.24
C LEU A 394 -28.97 -2.83 23.06
N VAL A 395 -30.23 -3.22 23.23
CA VAL A 395 -31.39 -2.34 23.00
C VAL A 395 -31.60 -1.38 24.16
N THR A 396 -31.56 -1.89 25.38
CA THR A 396 -31.65 -1.08 26.60
C THR A 396 -31.12 -1.85 27.82
N GLN A 397 -30.80 -1.12 28.89
CA GLN A 397 -30.33 -1.68 30.16
C GLN A 397 -30.89 -0.89 31.34
N TRP A 398 -31.15 -1.57 32.46
CA TRP A 398 -31.71 -0.97 33.68
C TRP A 398 -31.23 -1.73 34.91
N GLY A 399 -30.67 -1.03 35.91
CA GLY A 399 -30.12 -1.69 37.10
C GLY A 399 -29.20 -2.86 36.72
N THR A 400 -29.58 -4.07 37.13
CA THR A 400 -28.88 -5.33 36.81
C THR A 400 -29.50 -6.10 35.63
N GLY A 401 -30.52 -5.57 34.95
CA GLY A 401 -31.19 -6.18 33.81
C GLY A 401 -30.84 -5.50 32.47
N PHE A 402 -31.01 -6.23 31.36
CA PHE A 402 -30.84 -5.69 30.01
C PHE A 402 -31.68 -6.44 28.97
N HIS A 403 -31.85 -5.80 27.81
CA HIS A 403 -32.48 -6.37 26.62
C HIS A 403 -31.50 -6.29 25.45
N ALA A 404 -31.25 -7.40 24.78
CA ALA A 404 -30.47 -7.47 23.55
C ALA A 404 -31.23 -8.15 22.42
N GLU A 405 -30.95 -7.73 21.19
CA GLU A 405 -31.36 -8.37 19.96
C GLU A 405 -30.14 -8.92 19.23
N VAL A 406 -30.31 -10.06 18.57
CA VAL A 406 -29.27 -10.72 17.79
C VAL A 406 -29.83 -11.06 16.42
N THR A 407 -29.16 -10.56 15.38
CA THR A 407 -29.49 -10.88 13.99
C THR A 407 -28.40 -11.79 13.42
N VAL A 408 -28.79 -12.96 12.94
CA VAL A 408 -27.90 -13.93 12.29
C VAL A 408 -28.18 -13.92 10.80
N THR A 409 -27.18 -13.60 9.98
CA THR A 409 -27.27 -13.57 8.51
C THR A 409 -26.47 -14.72 7.94
N ASN A 410 -27.06 -15.52 7.05
CA ASN A 410 -26.33 -16.52 6.28
C ASN A 410 -25.60 -15.84 5.12
N THR A 411 -24.27 -15.77 5.21
CA THR A 411 -23.39 -15.21 4.18
C THR A 411 -22.85 -16.27 3.22
N GLY A 412 -23.16 -17.55 3.46
CA GLY A 412 -22.77 -18.67 2.60
C GLY A 412 -23.66 -18.84 1.38
N ALA A 413 -23.21 -19.68 0.45
CA ALA A 413 -23.94 -20.00 -0.79
C ALA A 413 -25.01 -21.10 -0.60
N GLU A 414 -24.96 -21.84 0.50
CA GLU A 414 -25.90 -22.93 0.81
C GLU A 414 -26.86 -22.52 1.94
N PRO A 415 -28.13 -22.98 1.91
CA PRO A 415 -29.07 -22.70 2.98
C PRO A 415 -28.63 -23.37 4.29
N VAL A 416 -28.82 -22.67 5.41
CA VAL A 416 -28.68 -23.23 6.77
C VAL A 416 -30.03 -23.82 7.14
N PRO A 417 -30.20 -25.16 7.22
CA PRO A 417 -31.52 -25.77 7.43
C PRO A 417 -32.02 -25.70 8.88
N ALA A 418 -31.08 -25.59 9.82
CA ALA A 418 -31.31 -25.38 11.25
C ALA A 418 -30.09 -24.63 11.79
N TRP A 419 -30.31 -23.69 12.72
CA TRP A 419 -29.25 -22.86 13.26
C TRP A 419 -29.11 -23.02 14.77
N SER A 420 -27.86 -23.05 15.21
CA SER A 420 -27.42 -23.05 16.59
C SER A 420 -26.29 -22.04 16.73
N LEU A 421 -26.58 -20.90 17.35
CA LEU A 421 -25.65 -19.81 17.58
C LEU A 421 -25.02 -19.94 18.97
N ALA A 422 -23.70 -19.96 19.07
CA ALA A 422 -22.99 -19.99 20.35
C ALA A 422 -22.14 -18.73 20.57
N TRP A 423 -22.06 -18.28 21.81
CA TRP A 423 -21.17 -17.21 22.27
C TRP A 423 -20.83 -17.37 23.75
N SER A 424 -19.93 -16.53 24.27
CA SER A 424 -19.62 -16.46 25.70
C SER A 424 -19.75 -15.05 26.24
N PHE A 425 -20.32 -14.93 27.44
CA PHE A 425 -20.45 -13.68 28.18
C PHE A 425 -19.22 -13.42 29.06
N GLY A 426 -18.67 -12.20 29.02
CA GLY A 426 -17.48 -11.82 29.79
C GLY A 426 -17.78 -11.31 31.21
N ASP A 427 -18.98 -10.77 31.44
CA ASP A 427 -19.28 -9.93 32.61
C ASP A 427 -20.35 -10.53 33.54
N GLY A 428 -20.39 -11.85 33.61
CA GLY A 428 -21.34 -12.59 34.46
C GLY A 428 -22.79 -12.45 33.99
N GLN A 429 -23.03 -12.15 32.72
CA GLN A 429 -24.39 -12.03 32.18
C GLN A 429 -25.12 -13.37 32.18
N ARG A 430 -26.44 -13.34 32.42
CA ARG A 430 -27.33 -14.51 32.40
C ARG A 430 -28.58 -14.21 31.57
N VAL A 431 -28.92 -15.05 30.61
CA VAL A 431 -30.20 -14.98 29.89
C VAL A 431 -31.32 -15.41 30.83
N THR A 432 -32.37 -14.60 30.93
CA THR A 432 -33.51 -14.81 31.85
C THR A 432 -34.82 -15.08 31.11
N GLN A 433 -35.00 -14.49 29.92
CA GLN A 433 -36.15 -14.72 29.06
C GLN A 433 -35.71 -14.56 27.60
N VAL A 434 -36.27 -15.34 26.69
CA VAL A 434 -35.96 -15.30 25.26
C VAL A 434 -37.24 -15.40 24.43
N TRP A 435 -37.21 -14.83 23.22
CA TRP A 435 -38.22 -15.05 22.19
C TRP A 435 -37.55 -15.31 20.84
N ASN A 436 -38.28 -15.97 19.94
CA ASN A 436 -37.82 -16.37 18.60
C ASN A 436 -36.59 -17.29 18.56
N ALA A 437 -36.22 -17.86 19.71
CA ALA A 437 -35.13 -18.82 19.86
C ALA A 437 -35.37 -19.70 21.10
N THR A 438 -34.69 -20.83 21.15
CA THR A 438 -34.47 -21.59 22.39
C THR A 438 -33.07 -21.27 22.91
N VAL A 439 -32.86 -21.17 24.23
CA VAL A 439 -31.54 -20.83 24.79
C VAL A 439 -31.16 -21.82 25.87
N ARG A 440 -29.91 -22.28 25.82
CA ARG A 440 -29.21 -22.97 26.91
C ARG A 440 -28.01 -22.12 27.33
N GLN A 441 -27.80 -21.98 28.64
CA GLN A 441 -26.63 -21.31 29.17
C GLN A 441 -25.98 -22.12 30.30
N GLU A 442 -24.67 -22.34 30.20
CA GLU A 442 -23.84 -22.99 31.21
C GLU A 442 -22.66 -22.08 31.57
N GLY A 443 -22.67 -21.54 32.79
CA GLY A 443 -21.71 -20.50 33.18
C GLY A 443 -21.78 -19.30 32.23
N ALA A 444 -20.65 -18.99 31.59
CA ALA A 444 -20.53 -17.93 30.59
C ALA A 444 -21.00 -18.34 29.18
N ALA A 445 -21.01 -19.65 28.88
CA ALA A 445 -21.29 -20.15 27.54
C ALA A 445 -22.80 -20.19 27.27
N VAL A 446 -23.21 -19.64 26.14
CA VAL A 446 -24.60 -19.60 25.69
C VAL A 446 -24.73 -20.27 24.34
N THR A 447 -25.82 -20.99 24.14
CA THR A 447 -26.23 -21.54 22.85
C THR A 447 -27.69 -21.19 22.62
N ALA A 448 -27.98 -20.48 21.53
CA ALA A 448 -29.32 -20.19 21.04
C ALA A 448 -29.63 -21.05 19.81
N GLY A 449 -30.74 -21.79 19.82
CA GLY A 449 -31.20 -22.59 18.70
C GLY A 449 -32.48 -22.03 18.07
N ASN A 450 -32.75 -22.42 16.83
CA ASN A 450 -33.94 -22.01 16.11
C ASN A 450 -35.26 -22.38 16.82
N ALA A 451 -36.28 -21.58 16.56
CA ALA A 451 -37.68 -21.95 16.74
C ALA A 451 -38.19 -22.72 15.50
N ASP A 452 -39.33 -23.37 15.61
CA ASP A 452 -39.88 -24.22 14.54
C ASP A 452 -40.13 -23.46 13.22
N TRP A 453 -40.43 -22.15 13.31
CA TRP A 453 -40.80 -21.32 12.16
C TRP A 453 -39.65 -20.52 11.54
N ASN A 454 -38.46 -20.52 12.15
CA ASN A 454 -37.28 -19.80 11.65
C ASN A 454 -36.03 -20.67 11.52
N ALA A 455 -36.21 -21.99 11.37
CA ALA A 455 -35.11 -22.95 11.26
C ALA A 455 -34.19 -22.69 10.05
N ALA A 456 -34.79 -22.39 8.90
CA ALA A 456 -34.06 -22.23 7.66
C ALA A 456 -33.62 -20.78 7.43
N ILE A 457 -32.33 -20.58 7.15
CA ILE A 457 -31.76 -19.31 6.70
C ILE A 457 -31.21 -19.51 5.27
N ALA A 458 -31.93 -19.00 4.28
CA ALA A 458 -31.47 -19.02 2.89
C ALA A 458 -30.19 -18.16 2.72
N PRO A 459 -29.38 -18.40 1.68
CA PRO A 459 -28.26 -17.52 1.32
C PRO A 459 -28.68 -16.05 1.26
N GLY A 460 -27.96 -15.17 1.96
CA GLY A 460 -28.25 -13.74 2.05
C GLY A 460 -29.43 -13.36 2.94
N ALA A 461 -30.16 -14.32 3.52
CA ALA A 461 -31.26 -14.05 4.45
C ALA A 461 -30.77 -13.94 5.89
N SER A 462 -31.62 -13.35 6.74
CA SER A 462 -31.35 -13.16 8.16
C SER A 462 -32.50 -13.67 9.02
N VAL A 463 -32.17 -14.13 10.22
CA VAL A 463 -33.12 -14.39 11.31
C VAL A 463 -32.75 -13.52 12.50
N GLN A 464 -33.76 -13.11 13.26
CA GLN A 464 -33.56 -12.29 14.44
C GLN A 464 -34.27 -12.89 15.65
N PHE A 465 -33.57 -12.88 16.78
CA PHE A 465 -34.13 -13.20 18.09
C PHE A 465 -33.71 -12.16 19.12
N GLY A 466 -34.41 -12.15 20.26
CA GLY A 466 -34.10 -11.23 21.34
C GLY A 466 -34.26 -11.88 22.69
N PHE A 467 -33.62 -11.29 23.70
CA PHE A 467 -33.66 -11.82 25.05
C PHE A 467 -33.51 -10.73 26.12
N LEU A 468 -34.09 -11.02 27.29
CA LEU A 468 -33.79 -10.31 28.53
C LEU A 468 -32.69 -11.05 29.29
N GLY A 469 -31.72 -10.31 29.81
CA GLY A 469 -30.67 -10.84 30.64
C GLY A 469 -30.49 -10.08 31.95
N SER A 470 -29.78 -10.70 32.89
CA SER A 470 -29.23 -10.05 34.09
C SER A 470 -27.71 -10.02 34.03
N ARG A 471 -27.08 -9.13 34.80
CA ARG A 471 -25.62 -8.95 34.84
C ARG A 471 -25.12 -8.68 36.24
N THR A 472 -23.83 -8.99 36.46
CA THR A 472 -23.09 -8.61 37.68
C THR A 472 -21.91 -7.69 37.40
N GLY A 473 -21.39 -7.65 36.16
CA GLY A 473 -20.28 -6.80 35.72
C GLY A 473 -20.67 -5.71 34.70
N ALA A 474 -19.72 -5.36 33.82
CA ALA A 474 -19.79 -4.20 32.93
C ALA A 474 -20.81 -4.31 31.77
N ASN A 475 -21.28 -5.52 31.44
CA ASN A 475 -22.20 -5.83 30.33
C ASN A 475 -21.62 -5.64 28.92
N SER A 476 -20.35 -5.98 28.72
CA SER A 476 -19.68 -5.92 27.43
C SER A 476 -20.35 -6.88 26.43
N PRO A 477 -20.49 -6.48 25.16
CA PRO A 477 -21.02 -7.37 24.12
C PRO A 477 -20.08 -8.59 23.93
N PRO A 478 -20.59 -9.74 23.46
CA PRO A 478 -19.76 -10.88 23.15
C PRO A 478 -18.73 -10.55 22.05
N ALA A 479 -17.50 -11.05 22.20
CA ALA A 479 -16.41 -10.78 21.26
C ALA A 479 -16.43 -11.67 20.00
N ALA A 480 -17.11 -12.81 20.06
CA ALA A 480 -17.17 -13.77 18.97
C ALA A 480 -18.44 -14.62 19.04
N PHE A 481 -18.90 -15.06 17.88
CA PHE A 481 -20.03 -15.97 17.70
C PHE A 481 -19.65 -17.15 16.81
N SER A 482 -20.33 -18.28 16.99
CA SER A 482 -20.27 -19.38 16.05
C SER A 482 -21.66 -19.90 15.68
N LEU A 483 -21.91 -20.15 14.40
CA LEU A 483 -23.12 -20.76 13.87
C LEU A 483 -22.84 -22.22 13.51
N ASN A 484 -23.53 -23.15 14.17
CA ASN A 484 -23.36 -24.59 13.99
C ASN A 484 -21.90 -25.06 14.13
N GLY A 485 -21.11 -24.36 14.96
CA GLY A 485 -19.69 -24.64 15.19
C GLY A 485 -18.72 -23.93 14.24
N GLY A 486 -19.19 -23.29 13.16
CA GLY A 486 -18.38 -22.41 12.32
C GLY A 486 -18.32 -20.99 12.88
N ALA A 487 -17.17 -20.32 12.81
CA ALA A 487 -17.06 -18.93 13.24
C ALA A 487 -18.02 -18.02 12.43
N CYS A 488 -18.52 -16.96 13.05
CA CYS A 488 -19.22 -15.87 12.37
C CYS A 488 -18.38 -14.60 12.41
N ARG A 489 -18.56 -13.76 11.39
CA ARG A 489 -18.07 -12.37 11.42
C ARG A 489 -18.98 -11.45 12.21
#